data_AF-A0A5K0XG85-F1
#
_entry.id   AF-A0A5K0XG85-F1
#
_cell.length_a   1.000
_cell.length_b   1.000
_cell.length_c   1.000
_cell.angle_alpha   90.00
_cell.angle_beta   90.00
_cell.angle_gamma   90.00
#
_symmetry.space_group_name_H-M   'P 1'
#
loop_
_entity.id
_entity.type
_entity.pdbx_description
1 polymer ?
#
loop_
_entity_poly.entity_id
_entity_poly.type
_entity_poly.pdbx_seq_one_letter_code
_entity_poly.pdbx_strand_id
1 'polypeptide(L)' 'TKGEKDLLQPLRKLEKKFGQSPVFVAATLKENGGIVHAAEASLLNEAIHVISCGYEDKTEWGKE' A
#
# COMPACT_ATOMS: atom_id res chain seq x y z
N THR A 1 -12.35 17.43 -14.87
CA THR A 1 -11.36 18.32 -14.20
C THR A 1 -9.97 17.89 -14.61
N LYS A 2 -9.08 18.78 -15.09
CA LYS A 2 -7.78 18.39 -15.67
C LYS A 2 -6.79 17.81 -14.64
N GLY A 3 -7.00 18.08 -13.34
CA GLY A 3 -6.17 17.56 -12.24
C GLY A 3 -6.47 16.12 -11.81
N GLU A 4 -7.68 15.60 -12.01
CA GLU A 4 -8.02 14.24 -11.56
C GLU A 4 -7.25 13.17 -12.35
N LYS A 5 -7.11 13.37 -13.67
CA LYS A 5 -6.37 12.43 -14.54
C LYS A 5 -4.85 12.44 -14.27
N ASP A 6 -4.33 13.57 -13.80
CA ASP A 6 -2.90 13.75 -13.51
C ASP A 6 -2.51 13.04 -12.21
N LEU A 7 -3.36 13.09 -11.18
CA LEU A 7 -3.17 12.40 -9.90
C LEU A 7 -3.42 10.88 -9.96
N LEU A 8 -4.23 10.43 -10.91
CA LEU A 8 -4.52 9.00 -11.09
C LEU A 8 -3.28 8.20 -11.53
N GLN A 9 -2.35 8.80 -12.26
CA GLN A 9 -1.15 8.10 -12.73
C GLN A 9 -0.14 7.80 -11.60
N PRO A 10 0.25 8.77 -10.74
CA PRO A 10 1.06 8.50 -9.56
C PRO A 10 0.42 7.49 -8.61
N LEU A 11 -0.90 7.59 -8.38
CA LEU A 11 -1.61 6.67 -7.51
C LEU A 11 -1.55 5.23 -8.02
N ARG A 12 -1.83 5.01 -9.32
CA ARG A 12 -1.73 3.68 -9.96
C ARG A 12 -0.33 3.07 -9.85
N LYS A 13 0.72 3.89 -9.94
CA LYS A 13 2.11 3.42 -9.77
C LYS A 13 2.37 2.98 -8.33
N LEU A 14 1.87 3.74 -7.37
CA LEU A 14 1.98 3.41 -5.96
C LEU A 14 1.22 2.12 -5.62
N GLU A 15 -0.01 1.97 -6.14
CA GLU A 15 -0.82 0.76 -5.99
C GLU A 15 -0.15 -0.48 -6.60
N LYS A 16 0.52 -0.36 -7.75
CA LYS A 16 1.25 -1.50 -8.33
C LYS A 16 2.47 -1.90 -7.50
N LYS A 17 3.22 -0.90 -7.01
CA LYS A 17 4.47 -1.15 -6.29
C LYS A 17 4.25 -1.65 -4.86
N PHE A 18 3.36 -1.01 -4.13
CA PHE A 18 3.13 -1.27 -2.70
C PHE A 18 1.79 -1.91 -2.40
N GLY A 19 0.87 -1.97 -3.37
CA GLY A 19 -0.49 -2.46 -3.21
C GLY A 19 -1.46 -1.43 -2.64
N GLN A 20 -2.66 -1.90 -2.31
CA GLN A 20 -3.80 -1.04 -1.97
C GLN A 20 -4.01 -0.84 -0.47
N SER A 21 -3.15 -1.42 0.39
CA SER A 21 -3.25 -1.21 1.83
C SER A 21 -2.81 0.22 2.18
N PRO A 22 -3.72 1.11 2.64
CA PRO A 22 -3.37 2.47 3.01
C PRO A 22 -2.42 2.52 4.21
N VAL A 23 -2.56 1.58 5.15
CA VAL A 23 -1.67 1.48 6.33
C VAL A 23 -0.26 1.09 5.89
N PHE A 24 -0.16 0.09 5.02
CA PHE A 24 1.13 -0.36 4.50
C PHE A 24 1.82 0.73 3.68
N VAL A 25 1.09 1.36 2.75
CA VAL A 25 1.61 2.48 1.95
C VAL A 25 2.09 3.63 2.84
N ALA A 26 1.30 4.03 3.85
CA ALA A 26 1.72 5.07 4.79
C ALA A 26 3.00 4.69 5.56
N ALA A 27 3.18 3.42 5.91
CA ALA A 27 4.40 2.94 6.56
C ALA A 27 5.64 3.08 5.66
N THR A 28 5.50 2.83 4.35
CA THR A 28 6.62 2.95 3.38
C THR A 28 7.07 4.39 3.14
N LEU A 29 6.18 5.36 3.37
CA LEU A 29 6.49 6.80 3.22
C LEU A 29 7.23 7.38 4.44
N LYS A 30 7.38 6.61 5.52
CA LYS A 30 8.03 7.07 6.74
C LYS A 30 9.53 6.79 6.68
N GLU A 31 10.34 7.82 6.48
CA GLU A 31 11.80 7.72 6.29
C GLU A 31 12.51 6.95 7.41
N ASN A 32 12.07 7.12 8.66
CA ASN A 32 12.64 6.45 9.83
C ASN A 32 11.86 5.20 10.26
N GLY A 33 10.89 4.75 9.45
CA GLY A 33 10.03 3.62 9.76
C GLY A 33 9.21 3.78 11.05
N GLY A 34 8.86 2.65 11.68
CA GLY A 34 8.07 2.58 12.90
C GLY A 34 6.57 2.41 12.67
N ILE A 35 5.81 2.33 13.77
CA ILE A 35 4.39 1.97 13.73
C ILE A 35 3.56 3.14 13.19
N VAL A 36 2.63 2.82 12.29
CA VAL A 36 1.55 3.74 11.88
C VAL A 36 0.45 3.65 12.93
N HIS A 37 0.01 4.80 13.44
CA HIS A 37 -1.04 4.84 14.45
C HIS A 37 -2.41 4.50 13.81
N ALA A 38 -2.90 3.31 14.09
CA ALA A 38 -4.25 2.84 13.74
C ALA A 38 -4.79 1.93 14.84
N ALA A 39 -6.08 1.57 14.78
CA ALA A 39 -6.64 0.59 15.70
C ALA A 39 -5.95 -0.79 15.51
N GLU A 40 -5.66 -1.50 16.60
CA GLU A 40 -4.95 -2.79 16.55
C GLU A 40 -5.67 -3.82 15.66
N ALA A 41 -7.00 -3.86 15.71
CA ALA A 41 -7.80 -4.70 14.82
C ALA A 41 -7.62 -4.36 13.33
N SER A 42 -7.48 -3.08 13.00
CA SER A 42 -7.21 -2.62 11.64
C SER A 42 -5.79 -2.99 11.20
N LEU A 43 -4.79 -2.85 12.08
CA LEU A 43 -3.42 -3.26 11.80
C LEU A 43 -3.33 -4.76 11.50
N LEU A 44 -4.03 -5.59 12.30
CA LEU A 44 -4.06 -7.03 12.10
C LEU A 44 -4.73 -7.43 10.77
N ASN A 45 -5.88 -6.83 10.46
CA ASN A 45 -6.58 -7.10 9.20
C ASN A 45 -5.72 -6.71 7.98
N GLU A 46 -5.10 -5.53 8.03
CA GLU A 46 -4.22 -5.06 6.96
C GLU A 46 -2.97 -5.95 6.81
N ALA A 47 -2.38 -6.40 7.91
CA ALA A 47 -1.26 -7.33 7.86
C ALA A 47 -1.65 -8.64 7.17
N ILE A 48 -2.81 -9.22 7.53
CA ILE A 48 -3.33 -10.43 6.89
C ILE A 48 -3.58 -10.21 5.39
N HIS A 49 -4.11 -9.06 5.01
CA HIS A 49 -4.35 -8.71 3.62
C HIS A 49 -3.03 -8.62 2.82
N VAL A 50 -2.01 -7.93 3.36
CA VAL A 50 -0.70 -7.72 2.71
C VAL A 50 0.09 -9.02 2.54
N ILE A 51 0.02 -9.97 3.48
CA ILE A 51 0.73 -11.25 3.39
C ILE A 51 0.04 -12.30 2.50
N SER A 52 -1.13 -11.97 1.94
CA SER A 52 -1.89 -12.93 1.13
C SER A 52 -1.27 -13.10 -0.27
N CYS A 53 -1.39 -14.31 -0.84
CA CYS A 53 -0.95 -14.57 -2.22
C CYS A 53 -1.66 -13.67 -3.24
N GLY A 54 -2.93 -13.34 -3.00
CA GLY A 54 -3.69 -12.42 -3.85
C GLY A 54 -3.12 -10.99 -3.85
N TYR A 55 -2.40 -10.59 -2.80
CA TYR A 55 -1.69 -9.32 -2.74
C TYR A 55 -0.41 -9.37 -3.59
N GLU A 56 0.37 -10.45 -3.46
CA GLU A 56 1.57 -10.71 -4.28
C GLU A 56 1.23 -10.74 -5.79
N ASP A 57 0.17 -11.45 -6.17
CA ASP A 57 -0.28 -11.55 -7.57
C ASP A 57 -0.60 -10.18 -8.18
N LYS A 58 -1.18 -9.27 -7.40
CA LYS A 58 -1.67 -7.96 -7.85
C LYS A 58 -0.64 -6.83 -7.73
N THR A 59 0.51 -7.09 -7.13
CA THR A 59 1.57 -6.10 -6.90
C THR A 59 2.87 -6.52 -7.58
N GLU A 60 3.90 -5.68 -7.51
CA GLU A 60 5.26 -5.97 -8.02
C GLU A 60 6.13 -6.76 -7.03
N TRP A 61 5.56 -7.21 -5.90
CA TRP A 61 6.29 -7.97 -4.89
C TRP A 61 6.80 -9.30 -5.43
N GLY A 62 8.08 -9.58 -5.18
CA GLY A 62 8.73 -10.85 -5.55
C GLY A 62 9.00 -11.04 -7.04
N LYS A 63 8.79 -10.02 -7.88
CA LYS A 63 8.91 -10.08 -9.36
C LYS A 63 10.21 -9.42 -9.88
N GLU A 64 11.22 -9.31 -9.02
CA GLU A 64 12.56 -8.81 -9.34
C GLU A 64 13.43 -9.86 -10.07
#